data_AF-A0A9E3CT43-F1
#
_entry.id   AF-A0A9E3CT43-F1
#
_cell.length_a   1.000
_cell.length_b   1.000
_cell.length_c   1.000
_cell.angle_alpha   90.00
_cell.angle_beta   90.00
_cell.angle_gamma   90.00
#
_symmetry.space_group_name_H-M   'P 1'
#
loop_
_entity.id
_entity.type
_entity.pdbx_description
1 polymer ?
#
loop_
_entity_poly.entity_id
_entity_poly.type
_entity_poly.pdbx_seq_one_letter_code
_entity_poly.pdbx_strand_id
1 'polypeptide(L)' 'MTTDLRIVVDTNVIVSQLILPKSTPAQAMRAALRLGKVLTAQAQLRELFDVAMRPKFGAYVSAEIRLEESFLKGLPR' A
#
# COMPACT_ATOMS: atom_id res chain seq x y z
N MET A 1 -23.64 15.04 -11.83
CA MET A 1 -22.94 13.77 -11.55
C MET A 1 -21.62 14.11 -10.88
N THR A 2 -21.45 13.85 -9.59
CA THR A 2 -20.14 13.89 -8.94
C THR A 2 -19.48 12.55 -9.23
N THR A 3 -18.54 12.51 -10.17
CA THR A 3 -17.71 11.32 -10.38
C THR A 3 -16.75 11.19 -9.20
N ASP A 4 -16.95 10.18 -8.35
CA ASP A 4 -15.97 9.83 -7.33
C ASP A 4 -14.62 9.55 -8.01
N LEU A 5 -13.57 10.26 -7.60
CA LEU A 5 -12.23 10.05 -8.14
C LEU A 5 -11.76 8.65 -7.76
N ARG A 6 -11.65 7.75 -8.74
CA ARG A 6 -11.16 6.38 -8.57
C ARG A 6 -9.72 6.29 -9.04
N ILE A 7 -8.83 5.84 -8.16
CA ILE A 7 -7.39 5.87 -8.38
C ILE A 7 -6.84 4.45 -8.32
N VAL A 8 -6.12 4.04 -9.35
CA VAL A 8 -5.29 2.82 -9.33
C VAL A 8 -3.85 3.28 -9.12
N VAL A 9 -3.18 2.69 -8.14
CA VAL A 9 -1.76 2.94 -7.89
C VAL A 9 -0.97 1.70 -8.27
N ASP A 10 0.27 1.92 -8.72
CA ASP A 10 1.20 0.82 -8.94
C ASP A 10 1.51 0.10 -7.62
N THR A 11 1.74 -1.21 -7.71
CA THR A 11 2.10 -2.06 -6.57
C THR A 11 3.33 -1.54 -5.82
N ASN A 12 4.33 -0.99 -6.52
CA ASN A 12 5.53 -0.42 -5.88
C ASN A 12 5.23 0.84 -5.07
N VAL A 13 4.15 1.56 -5.36
CA VAL A 13 3.71 2.72 -4.57
C VAL A 13 3.24 2.27 -3.18
N ILE A 14 2.51 1.15 -3.12
CA ILE A 14 2.07 0.53 -1.88
C ILE A 14 3.28 0.02 -1.09
N VAL A 15 4.20 -0.71 -1.74
CA VAL A 15 5.45 -1.18 -1.10
C VAL A 15 6.24 -0.01 -0.55
N SER A 16 6.46 1.03 -1.36
CA SER A 16 7.23 2.21 -0.98
C SER A 16 6.61 2.94 0.21
N GLN A 17 5.29 2.93 0.37
CA GLN A 17 4.66 3.46 1.58
C GLN A 17 5.05 2.67 2.84
N LEU A 18 5.17 1.35 2.73
CA LEU A 18 5.55 0.46 3.83
C LEU A 18 7.04 0.63 4.20
N ILE A 19 7.91 0.67 3.20
CA ILE A 19 9.37 0.65 3.44
C ILE A 19 10.00 2.03 3.58
N LEU A 20 9.43 3.04 2.93
CA LEU A 20 10.00 4.38 2.81
C LEU A 20 8.88 5.42 2.93
N PRO A 21 8.28 5.59 4.13
CA PRO A 21 7.06 6.40 4.31
C PRO A 21 7.22 7.88 3.95
N LYS A 22 8.46 8.39 3.84
CA LYS A 22 8.77 9.77 3.42
C LYS A 22 9.02 9.91 1.91
N SER A 23 9.10 8.81 1.17
CA SER A 23 9.36 8.81 -0.27
C SER A 23 8.24 9.47 -1.09
N THR A 24 8.55 9.92 -2.30
CA THR A 24 7.56 10.48 -3.23
C THR A 24 6.41 9.51 -3.53
N PRO A 25 6.64 8.20 -3.76
CA PRO A 25 5.55 7.24 -3.90
C PRO A 25 4.66 7.15 -2.65
N ALA A 26 5.25 7.16 -1.45
CA ALA A 26 4.48 7.13 -0.21
C ALA A 26 3.61 8.39 -0.04
N GLN A 27 4.12 9.55 -0.45
CA GLN A 27 3.36 10.81 -0.48
C GLN A 27 2.23 10.76 -1.51
N ALA A 28 2.47 10.19 -2.68
CA ALA A 28 1.46 9.99 -3.73
C ALA A 28 0.33 9.07 -3.23
N MET A 29 0.65 7.97 -2.53
CA MET A 29 -0.35 7.08 -1.94
C MET A 29 -1.22 7.80 -0.90
N ARG A 30 -0.62 8.59 -0.02
CA ARG A 30 -1.37 9.43 0.94
C ARG A 30 -2.28 10.44 0.24
N ALA A 31 -1.81 11.07 -0.83
CA ALA A 31 -2.61 11.99 -1.63
C ALA A 31 -3.78 11.25 -2.30
N ALA A 32 -3.55 10.07 -2.85
CA ALA A 32 -4.58 9.25 -3.47
C ALA A 32 -5.68 8.85 -2.48
N LEU A 33 -5.31 8.38 -1.28
CA LEU A 33 -6.24 8.05 -0.20
C LEU A 33 -7.05 9.26 0.29
N ARG A 34 -6.47 10.48 0.23
CA ARG A 34 -7.15 11.72 0.64
C ARG A 34 -8.09 12.26 -0.43
N LEU A 35 -7.73 12.10 -1.71
CA LEU A 35 -8.41 12.74 -2.83
C LEU A 35 -9.49 11.86 -3.48
N GLY A 36 -9.46 10.54 -3.26
CA GLY A 36 -10.39 9.63 -3.92
C GLY A 36 -10.40 8.21 -3.34
N LYS A 37 -11.10 7.32 -4.04
CA LYS A 37 -11.16 5.90 -3.70
C LYS A 37 -10.03 5.16 -4.41
N VAL A 38 -9.04 4.72 -3.64
CA VAL A 38 -7.99 3.83 -4.16
C VAL A 38 -8.59 2.45 -4.43
N LEU A 39 -8.42 1.94 -5.65
CA LEU A 39 -8.86 0.62 -6.07
C LEU A 39 -7.68 -0.35 -6.01
N THR A 40 -7.89 -1.52 -5.43
CA THR A 40 -6.89 -2.59 -5.35
C THR A 40 -7.58 -3.92 -5.63
N ALA A 41 -6.94 -4.86 -6.33
CA ALA A 41 -7.44 -6.23 -6.38
C ALA A 41 -6.88 -7.01 -5.19
N GLN A 42 -7.73 -7.69 -4.42
CA GLN A 42 -7.30 -8.48 -3.24
C GLN A 42 -6.20 -9.49 -3.56
N ALA A 43 -6.21 -10.08 -4.76
CA ALA A 43 -5.18 -11.03 -5.19
C ALA A 43 -3.78 -10.40 -5.27
N GLN A 44 -3.68 -9.13 -5.67
CA GLN A 44 -2.42 -8.40 -5.81
C GLN A 44 -1.80 -8.05 -4.44
N LEU A 45 -2.64 -7.81 -3.43
CA LEU A 45 -2.18 -7.51 -2.07
C LEU A 45 -1.53 -8.72 -1.40
N ARG A 46 -2.07 -9.94 -1.57
CA ARG A 46 -1.46 -11.15 -0.97
C ARG A 46 -0.08 -11.43 -1.54
N GLU A 47 0.05 -11.39 -2.86
CA GLU A 47 1.35 -11.58 -3.51
C GLU A 47 2.34 -10.48 -3.09
N LEU A 48 1.85 -9.26 -2.87
CA LEU A 48 2.67 -8.17 -2.36
C LEU A 48 3.18 -8.41 -0.93
N PHE A 49 2.33 -8.91 -0.05
CA PHE A 49 2.73 -9.33 1.29
C PHE A 49 3.76 -10.46 1.22
N ASP A 50 3.53 -11.48 0.39
CA ASP A 50 4.48 -12.58 0.22
C ASP A 50 5.84 -12.11 -0.32
N VAL A 51 5.85 -11.11 -1.21
CA VAL A 51 7.08 -10.49 -1.70
C VAL A 51 7.76 -9.67 -0.60
N ALA A 52 7.02 -8.86 0.17
CA ALA A 52 7.55 -8.04 1.26
C ALA A 52 8.09 -8.87 2.44
N MET A 53 7.60 -10.10 2.62
CA MET A 53 8.10 -11.05 3.62
C MET A 53 9.43 -11.71 3.25
N ARG A 54 9.91 -11.56 2.00
CA ARG A 54 11.16 -12.19 1.57
C ARG A 54 12.36 -11.63 2.34
N PRO A 55 13.37 -12.46 2.69
CA PRO A 55 14.52 -12.04 3.51
C PRO A 55 15.27 -10.81 2.98
N LYS A 56 15.33 -10.62 1.66
CA LYS A 56 15.95 -9.45 1.03
C LYS A 56 15.28 -8.10 1.35
N PHE A 57 14.02 -8.12 1.79
CA PHE A 57 13.29 -6.94 2.25
C PHE A 57 13.29 -6.81 3.77
N GLY A 58 13.90 -7.75 4.50
CA GLY A 58 13.98 -7.74 5.96
C GLY A 58 14.67 -6.52 6.56
N ALA A 59 15.49 -5.81 5.77
CA ALA A 59 16.14 -4.54 6.15
C ALA A 59 15.23 -3.31 6.01
N TYR A 60 14.11 -3.45 5.28
CA TYR A 60 13.23 -2.34 4.90
C TYR A 60 11.87 -2.39 5.60
N VAL A 61 11.45 -3.56 6.07
CA VAL A 61 10.18 -3.77 6.75
C VAL A 61 10.47 -4.23 8.17
N SER A 62 10.21 -3.42 9.20
CA SER A 62 10.35 -3.88 10.59
C SER A 62 9.36 -5.04 10.86
N ALA A 63 9.64 -5.86 11.88
CA ALA A 63 8.74 -6.97 12.24
C ALA A 63 7.32 -6.48 12.59
N GLU A 64 7.17 -5.23 13.05
CA GLU A 64 5.88 -4.62 13.36
C GLU A 64 5.01 -4.40 12.11
N ILE A 65 5.57 -3.87 11.02
CA ILE A 65 4.83 -3.69 9.75
C ILE A 65 4.45 -5.05 9.13
N ARG A 66 5.23 -6.10 9.39
CA ARG A 66 4.93 -7.46 8.91
C ARG A 66 3.68 -8.07 9.56
N LEU A 67 3.30 -7.62 10.75
CA LEU A 67 2.19 -8.16 11.52
C LEU A 67 0.95 -7.25 11.52
N GLU A 68 1.01 -6.08 10.86
CA GLU A 68 -0.12 -5.16 10.79
C GLU A 68 -1.21 -5.64 9.83
N GLU A 69 -2.00 -6.62 10.28
CA GLU A 69 -3.34 -6.89 9.74
C GLU A 69 -4.22 -5.63 9.73
N SER A 70 -3.93 -4.66 10.60
CA SER A 70 -4.57 -3.35 10.68
C SER A 70 -4.51 -2.58 9.36
N PHE A 71 -3.44 -2.71 8.57
CA PHE A 71 -3.31 -2.03 7.27
C PHE A 71 -4.31 -2.57 6.24
N LEU A 72 -4.51 -3.89 6.19
CA LEU A 72 -5.49 -4.53 5.31
C LEU A 72 -6.94 -4.13 5.66
N LYS A 73 -7.21 -3.82 6.93
CA LYS A 73 -8.54 -3.39 7.40
C LYS A 73 -8.89 -1.96 6.99
N GLY A 74 -7.92 -1.12 6.64
CA GLY A 74 -8.11 0.26 6.20
C GLY A 74 -8.33 0.44 4.70
N LEU A 75 -8.12 -0.61 3.89
CA LEU A 75 -8.35 -0.55 2.45
C LEU A 75 -9.84 -0.74 2.15
N PRO A 76 -10.44 0.15 1.33
CA PRO A 76 -11.84 0.01 0.98
C PRO A 76 -12.06 -1.31 0.25
N ARG A 77 -13.07 -2.06 0.71
CA ARG A 77 -13.55 -3.28 0.05
C ARG A 77 -14.24 -2.96 -1.28
#